data_AF-A0A1X1KTH8-F1
#
_entry.id   AF-A0A1X1KTH8-F1
#
_cell.length_a   1.000
_cell.length_b   1.000
_cell.length_c   1.000
_cell.angle_alpha   90.00
_cell.angle_beta   90.00
_cell.angle_gamma   90.00
#
_symmetry.space_group_name_H-M   'P 1'
#
loop_
_entity.id
_entity.type
_entity.pdbx_description
1 polymer ?
#
loop_
_entity_poly.entity_id
_entity_poly.type
_entity_poly.pdbx_seq_one_letter_code
_entity_poly.pdbx_strand_id
1 'polypeptide(L)'
;MEELIEWLLWHERVNIEMMSSDEEKSDFEIYLEDENRKISLIKEYLADYEKLAKDYHDVVSENKSLKVEKMALEGMHIYEDMRMKYRANRRKWRAKT
;
A
#
# COMPACT_ATOMS: atom_id res chain seq x y z
N MET A 1 -13.96 -5.20 2.81
CA MET A 1 -12.99 -6.29 2.53
C MET A 1 -13.18 -7.40 3.55
N GLU A 2 -13.23 -7.08 4.84
CA GLU A 2 -13.59 -8.02 5.92
C GLU A 2 -14.92 -8.75 5.66
N GLU A 3 -16.01 -8.04 5.36
CA GLU A 3 -17.32 -8.66 5.05
C GLU A 3 -17.26 -9.66 3.89
N LEU A 4 -16.44 -9.39 2.87
CA LEU A 4 -16.26 -10.29 1.72
C LEU A 4 -15.46 -11.54 2.12
N ILE A 5 -14.41 -11.39 2.93
CA ILE A 5 -13.62 -12.51 3.45
C ILE A 5 -14.50 -13.40 4.33
N GLU A 6 -15.30 -12.81 5.23
CA GLU A 6 -16.24 -13.55 6.06
C GLU A 6 -17.27 -14.32 5.22
N TRP A 7 -17.81 -13.69 4.18
CA TRP A 7 -18.74 -14.35 3.26
C TRP A 7 -18.08 -15.53 2.52
N LEU A 8 -16.86 -15.37 2.01
CA LEU A 8 -16.11 -16.42 1.33
C LEU A 8 -15.79 -17.60 2.25
N LEU A 9 -15.39 -17.32 3.50
CA LEU A 9 -15.14 -18.35 4.52
C LEU A 9 -16.41 -19.10 4.89
N TRP A 10 -17.53 -18.39 5.05
CA TRP A 10 -18.82 -19.01 5.30
C TRP A 10 -19.24 -19.92 4.14
N HIS A 11 -19.10 -19.45 2.90
CA HIS A 11 -19.50 -20.17 1.70
C HIS A 11 -18.67 -21.44 1.47
N GLU A 12 -17.35 -21.36 1.65
CA GLU A 12 -16.46 -22.53 1.56
C GLU A 12 -16.83 -23.60 2.60
N ARG A 13 -17.11 -23.18 3.85
CA ARG A 13 -17.55 -24.11 4.90
C ARG A 13 -18.84 -24.83 4.52
N VAL A 14 -19.84 -24.10 4.01
CA VAL A 14 -21.12 -24.69 3.59
C VAL A 14 -20.90 -25.70 2.45
N ASN A 15 -20.06 -25.36 1.46
CA ASN A 15 -19.73 -26.28 0.37
C ASN A 15 -19.09 -27.57 0.89
N ILE A 16 -18.14 -27.47 1.84
CA ILE A 16 -17.50 -28.64 2.47
C ILE A 16 -18.51 -29.49 3.24
N GLU A 17 -19.40 -28.86 4.01
CA GLU A 17 -20.46 -29.56 4.75
C GLU A 17 -21.43 -30.30 3.81
N MET A 18 -21.73 -29.73 2.64
CA MET A 18 -22.59 -30.36 1.63
C MET A 18 -21.96 -31.55 0.91
N MET A 19 -20.62 -31.66 0.91
CA MET A 19 -19.88 -32.77 0.31
C MET A 19 -19.74 -33.99 1.24
N SER A 20 -20.30 -33.96 2.46
CA SER A 20 -20.03 -34.97 3.50
C SER A 20 -20.83 -36.29 3.35
N SER A 21 -21.32 -36.63 2.16
CA SER A 21 -22.00 -37.91 1.90
C SER A 21 -21.03 -38.98 1.39
N ASP A 22 -21.11 -40.20 1.93
CA ASP A 22 -20.27 -41.35 1.56
C ASP A 22 -20.64 -42.01 0.19
N GLU A 23 -21.38 -41.31 -0.68
CA GLU A 23 -21.79 -41.83 -2.00
C GLU A 23 -20.76 -41.53 -3.11
N GLU A 24 -20.90 -42.18 -4.28
CA GLU A 24 -20.11 -41.82 -5.46
C GLU A 24 -20.27 -40.33 -5.77
N LYS A 25 -19.14 -39.66 -6.05
CA LYS A 25 -19.10 -38.24 -6.40
C LYS A 25 -20.15 -37.90 -7.46
N SER A 26 -21.23 -37.25 -7.04
CA SER A 26 -22.24 -36.78 -7.97
C SER A 26 -21.75 -35.53 -8.73
N ASP A 27 -22.40 -35.22 -9.84
CA ASP A 27 -22.15 -33.97 -10.59
C ASP A 27 -22.23 -32.72 -9.69
N PHE A 28 -23.00 -32.79 -8.60
CA PHE A 28 -23.12 -31.71 -7.62
C PHE A 28 -21.86 -31.55 -6.76
N GLU A 29 -21.20 -32.62 -6.35
CA GLU A 29 -19.93 -32.54 -5.60
C GLU A 29 -18.80 -31.97 -6.46
N ILE A 30 -18.75 -32.34 -7.74
CA ILE A 30 -17.79 -31.79 -8.71
C ILE A 30 -17.99 -30.27 -8.85
N TYR A 31 -19.23 -29.81 -8.90
CA TYR A 31 -19.56 -28.38 -8.92
C TYR A 31 -19.08 -27.65 -7.65
N LEU A 32 -19.31 -28.22 -6.46
CA LEU A 32 -18.86 -27.63 -5.20
C LEU A 32 -17.33 -27.56 -5.09
N GLU A 33 -16.61 -28.55 -5.62
CA GLU A 33 -15.14 -28.52 -5.70
C GLU A 33 -14.63 -27.38 -6.60
N ASP A 34 -15.26 -27.18 -7.77
CA ASP A 34 -14.91 -26.08 -8.67
C ASP A 34 -15.20 -24.71 -8.02
N GLU A 35 -16.33 -24.58 -7.32
CA GLU A 35 -16.65 -23.37 -6.56
C GLU A 35 -15.64 -23.12 -5.44
N ASN A 36 -15.25 -24.14 -4.67
CA ASN A 36 -14.22 -24.00 -3.63
C ASN A 36 -12.85 -23.62 -4.20
N ARG A 37 -12.53 -24.10 -5.41
CA ARG A 37 -11.32 -23.68 -6.14
C ARG A 37 -11.37 -22.21 -6.53
N LYS A 38 -12.51 -21.73 -7.05
CA LYS A 38 -12.70 -20.29 -7.34
C LYS A 38 -12.63 -19.44 -6.08
N ILE A 39 -13.26 -19.87 -4.99
CA ILE A 39 -13.20 -19.18 -3.70
C ILE A 39 -11.74 -19.05 -3.22
N SER A 40 -10.96 -20.12 -3.34
CA SER A 40 -9.53 -20.11 -3.00
C SER A 40 -8.76 -19.07 -3.82
N LEU A 41 -8.98 -19.04 -5.15
CA LEU A 41 -8.36 -18.04 -6.03
C LEU A 41 -8.78 -16.61 -5.66
N ILE A 42 -10.05 -16.38 -5.33
CA ILE A 42 -10.53 -15.05 -4.92
C ILE A 42 -9.82 -14.60 -3.64
N LYS A 43 -9.64 -15.50 -2.65
CA LYS A 43 -8.91 -15.18 -1.41
C LYS A 43 -7.46 -14.80 -1.68
N GLU A 44 -6.77 -15.51 -2.59
CA GLU A 44 -5.41 -15.16 -3.01
C GLU A 44 -5.35 -13.75 -3.61
N TYR A 45 -6.26 -13.43 -4.54
CA TYR A 45 -6.34 -12.08 -5.11
C TYR A 45 -6.61 -11.00 -4.07
N LEU A 46 -7.50 -11.26 -3.11
CA LEU A 46 -7.79 -10.31 -2.04
C LEU A 46 -6.55 -10.04 -1.18
N ALA A 47 -5.77 -11.07 -0.85
CA ALA A 47 -4.52 -10.92 -0.12
C ALA A 47 -3.49 -10.08 -0.91
N ASP A 48 -3.37 -10.32 -2.21
CA ASP A 48 -2.50 -9.52 -3.08
C ASP A 48 -2.94 -8.05 -3.14
N TYR A 49 -4.25 -7.78 -3.23
CA TYR A 49 -4.78 -6.43 -3.22
C TYR A 49 -4.56 -5.72 -1.89
N GLU A 50 -4.72 -6.41 -0.76
CA GLU A 50 -4.45 -5.85 0.56
C GLU A 50 -2.97 -5.46 0.70
N LYS A 51 -2.06 -6.35 0.25
CA LYS A 51 -0.63 -6.05 0.20
C LYS A 51 -0.34 -4.84 -0.69
N LEU A 52 -0.90 -4.80 -1.89
CA LEU A 52 -0.71 -3.69 -2.82
C LEU A 52 -1.21 -2.35 -2.25
N ALA A 53 -2.36 -2.36 -1.59
CA ALA A 53 -2.91 -1.16 -0.95
C ALA A 53 -1.98 -0.64 0.16
N LYS A 54 -1.39 -1.55 0.94
CA LYS A 54 -0.43 -1.21 1.98
C LYS A 54 0.87 -0.64 1.41
N ASP A 55 1.43 -1.30 0.40
CA ASP A 55 2.65 -0.83 -0.29
C ASP A 55 2.44 0.58 -0.88
N TYR A 56 1.29 0.83 -1.51
CA TYR A 56 0.95 2.16 -2.01
C TYR A 56 0.84 3.21 -0.90
N HIS A 57 0.20 2.86 0.21
CA HIS A 57 0.07 3.76 1.35
C HIS A 57 1.43 4.16 1.92
N ASP A 58 2.35 3.20 2.05
CA ASP A 58 3.70 3.42 2.56
C ASP A 58 4.52 4.32 1.62
N VAL A 59 4.48 4.06 0.31
CA VAL A 59 5.13 4.91 -0.71
C VAL A 59 4.57 6.34 -0.69
N VAL A 60 3.26 6.50 -0.53
CA VAL A 60 2.62 7.84 -0.46
C VAL A 60 3.08 8.59 0.80
N SER A 61 3.17 7.89 1.94
CA SER A 61 3.66 8.45 3.20
C SER A 61 5.11 8.91 3.08
N GLU A 62 5.99 8.08 2.51
CA GLU A 62 7.39 8.40 2.26
C GLU A 62 7.53 9.57 1.26
N ASN A 63 6.74 9.60 0.19
CA ASN A 63 6.78 10.71 -0.75
C ASN A 63 6.42 12.05 -0.09
N LYS A 64 5.47 12.02 0.85
CA LYS A 64 5.06 13.20 1.60
C LYS A 64 6.18 13.70 2.52
N SER A 65 6.88 12.82 3.23
CA SER A 65 8.01 13.21 4.08
C SER A 65 9.17 13.77 3.26
N LEU A 66 9.54 13.10 2.16
CA LEU A 66 10.60 13.54 1.26
C LEU A 66 10.33 14.92 0.65
N LYS A 67 9.07 15.24 0.32
CA LYS A 67 8.68 16.58 -0.15
C LYS A 67 8.96 17.66 0.89
N VAL A 68 8.66 17.39 2.17
CA VAL A 68 8.90 18.33 3.27
C VAL A 68 10.40 18.52 3.49
N GLU A 69 11.17 17.43 3.52
CA GLU A 69 12.63 17.48 3.66
C GLU A 69 13.28 18.26 2.52
N LYS A 70 12.87 17.99 1.28
CA LYS A 70 13.33 18.72 0.10
C LYS A 70 13.07 20.21 0.22
N MET A 71 11.87 20.63 0.62
CA MET A 71 11.55 22.04 0.80
C MET A 71 12.41 22.70 1.89
N ALA A 72 12.68 21.98 2.99
CA ALA A 72 13.54 22.48 4.05
C ALA A 72 14.98 22.69 3.58
N LEU A 73 15.53 21.71 2.84
CA LEU A 73 16.88 21.79 2.27
C LEU A 73 17.00 22.93 1.24
N GLU A 74 16.04 23.06 0.33
CA GLU A 74 15.99 24.17 -0.63
C GLU A 74 15.95 25.53 0.10
N GLY A 75 15.14 25.64 1.16
CA GLY A 75 15.08 26.85 1.99
C GLY A 75 16.42 27.17 2.68
N MET A 76 17.10 26.16 3.23
CA MET A 76 18.41 26.33 3.86
C MET A 76 19.46 26.78 2.84
N HIS A 77 19.51 26.17 1.66
CA HIS A 77 20.43 26.57 0.60
C HIS A 77 20.23 28.02 0.17
N ILE A 78 18.96 28.45 -0.01
CA ILE A 78 18.64 29.85 -0.33
C ILE A 78 19.14 30.79 0.77
N TYR A 79 18.90 30.46 2.03
CA TYR A 79 19.32 31.26 3.16
C TYR A 79 20.85 31.40 3.23
N GLU A 80 21.59 30.31 3.06
CA GLU A 80 23.05 30.31 3.10
C GLU A 80 23.64 31.15 1.96
N ASP A 81 23.12 31.01 0.74
CA ASP A 81 23.52 31.80 -0.41
C ASP A 81 23.31 33.30 -0.17
N MET A 82 22.13 33.70 0.34
CA MET A 82 21.84 35.08 0.68
C MET A 82 22.78 35.61 1.78
N ARG A 83 23.02 34.81 2.82
CA ARG A 83 23.92 35.14 3.93
C ARG A 83 25.36 35.37 3.43
N MET A 84 25.85 34.53 2.52
CA MET A 84 27.18 34.70 1.91
C MET A 84 27.26 35.97 1.09
N LYS A 85 26.28 36.24 0.21
CA LYS A 85 26.20 37.48 -0.58
C LYS A 85 26.17 38.72 0.31
N TYR A 86 25.36 38.72 1.37
CA TYR A 86 25.31 39.80 2.34
C TYR A 86 26.66 40.03 3.04
N ARG A 87 27.30 38.95 3.52
CA ARG A 87 28.63 39.02 4.15
C ARG A 87 29.68 39.61 3.20
N ALA A 88 29.69 39.19 1.94
CA ALA A 88 30.60 39.71 0.93
C ALA A 88 30.39 41.22 0.70
N ASN A 89 29.13 41.66 0.55
CA ASN A 89 28.80 43.07 0.36
C ASN A 89 29.17 43.93 1.57
N ARG A 90 28.90 43.45 2.79
CA ARG A 90 29.29 44.14 4.03
C ARG A 90 30.80 44.34 4.11
N ARG A 91 31.60 43.34 3.72
CA ARG A 91 33.08 43.49 3.66
C ARG A 91 33.49 44.57 2.67
N LYS A 92 32.89 44.60 1.47
CA LYS A 92 33.15 45.63 0.45
C LYS A 92 32.81 47.04 0.93
N TRP A 93 31.71 47.21 1.66
CA TRP A 93 31.33 48.51 2.21
C TRP A 93 32.30 48.98 3.30
N ARG A 94 32.70 48.08 4.21
CA ARG A 94 33.68 48.40 5.26
C ARG A 94 35.07 48.73 4.71
N ALA A 95 35.45 48.19 3.55
CA ALA A 95 36.73 48.53 2.91
C ALA A 95 36.69 49.88 2.17
N LYS A 96 35.50 50.46 1.96
CA LYS A 96 35.31 51.78 1.34
C LYS A 96 35.16 52.91 2.35
N THR A 97 34.98 52.58 3.63
CA THR A 97 34.92 53.54 4.75
C THR A 97 36.27 53.60 5.43
#